data_AF-A0A7K9YE68-F1
#
_entry.id   AF-A0A7K9YE68-F1
#
_cell.length_a   1.000
_cell.length_b   1.000
_cell.length_c   1.000
_cell.angle_alpha   90.00
_cell.angle_beta   90.00
_cell.angle_gamma   90.00
#
_symmetry.space_group_name_H-M   'P 1'
#
loop_
_entity.id
_entity.type
_entity.pdbx_description
1 polymer ?
#
loop_
_entity_poly.entity_id
_entity_poly.type
_entity_poly.pdbx_seq_one_letter_code
_entity_poly.pdbx_strand_id
1 'polypeptide(L)'
;QVFVCGDDTEAKQMVMDIVRALGLTPLDQGSLLAAQEIENYPLQLFPMWKLPIFLSLGLTAFFFFYSLVHDVIYPSVYENKDYSFFLAITIPNRICPMTALVLLALVYLPGILAAIIQLYRGTKYSRFPDWLDKWMLCRKQLGLVALAFATLHAIYTLVIPIRYYVRWRTGDQTISQALNNKTIPFDNTNGWLSDSYLALGILGFFLFVLLGITSLPSVSNNVNWREFRFVQVR
;
A
#
# COMPACT_ATOMS: atom_id res chain seq x y z
N GLN A 1 20.68 0.51 19.49
CA GLN A 1 21.22 1.87 19.38
C GLN A 1 20.84 2.62 20.65
N VAL A 2 21.71 3.47 21.16
CA VAL A 2 21.47 4.29 22.36
C VAL A 2 21.58 5.74 21.95
N PHE A 3 20.49 6.50 22.07
CA PHE A 3 20.50 7.92 21.76
C PHE A 3 21.15 8.70 22.90
N VAL A 4 22.08 9.59 22.57
CA VAL A 4 22.82 10.42 23.53
C VAL A 4 22.67 11.88 23.10
N CYS A 5 22.28 12.76 24.03
CA CYS A 5 22.22 14.20 23.80
C CYS A 5 22.79 14.95 25.02
N GLY A 6 23.35 16.14 24.80
CA GLY A 6 23.90 16.97 25.87
C GLY A 6 24.71 18.14 25.34
N ASP A 7 24.81 19.20 26.15
CA ASP A 7 25.47 20.46 25.76
C ASP A 7 26.98 20.43 26.02
N ASP A 8 27.42 19.68 27.03
CA ASP A 8 28.84 19.45 27.30
C ASP A 8 29.37 18.31 26.43
N THR A 9 30.28 18.66 25.52
CA THR A 9 30.88 17.72 24.58
C THR A 9 31.78 16.69 25.24
N GLU A 10 32.50 17.05 26.31
CA GLU A 10 33.39 16.12 27.00
C GLU A 10 32.59 15.08 27.76
N ALA A 11 31.58 15.53 28.52
CA ALA A 11 30.67 14.64 29.23
C ALA A 11 29.92 13.71 28.28
N LYS A 12 29.43 14.25 27.15
CA LYS A 12 28.71 13.47 26.13
C LYS A 12 29.61 12.38 25.53
N GLN A 13 30.85 12.71 25.20
CA GLN A 13 31.80 11.74 24.64
C GLN A 13 32.13 10.63 25.63
N MET A 14 32.33 10.95 26.93
CA MET A 14 32.54 9.94 27.97
C MET A 14 31.37 8.94 28.06
N VAL A 15 30.13 9.43 28.02
CA VAL A 15 28.94 8.57 28.00
C VAL A 15 28.90 7.69 26.75
N MET A 16 29.23 8.23 25.58
CA MET A 16 29.29 7.44 24.34
C MET A 16 30.34 6.33 24.39
N ASP A 17 31.50 6.57 25.01
CA ASP A 17 32.54 5.55 25.19
C ASP A 17 32.10 4.42 26.12
N ILE A 18 31.36 4.73 27.18
CA ILE A 18 30.73 3.73 28.05
C ILE A 18 29.74 2.88 27.23
N VAL A 19 28.89 3.50 26.41
CA VAL A 19 27.94 2.78 25.54
C VAL A 19 28.66 1.84 24.57
N ARG A 20 29.79 2.27 23.98
CA ARG A 20 30.62 1.42 23.11
C ARG A 20 31.22 0.25 23.88
N ALA A 21 31.74 0.49 25.09
CA ALA A 21 32.33 -0.55 25.95
C ALA A 21 31.30 -1.63 26.33
N LEU A 22 30.02 -1.26 26.45
CA LEU A 22 28.90 -2.19 26.66
C LEU A 22 28.49 -2.99 25.40
N GLY A 23 29.18 -2.80 24.26
CA GLY A 23 28.85 -3.44 22.99
C GLY A 23 27.62 -2.85 22.29
N LEU A 24 27.15 -1.67 22.72
CA LEU A 24 26.02 -0.96 22.14
C LEU A 24 26.50 0.11 21.14
N THR A 25 25.62 0.54 20.25
CA THR A 25 25.91 1.60 19.26
C THR A 25 25.37 2.94 19.76
N PRO A 26 26.21 3.89 20.22
CA PRO A 26 25.76 5.23 20.56
C PRO A 26 25.41 6.04 19.30
N LEU A 27 24.36 6.85 19.39
CA LEU A 27 23.94 7.81 18.36
C LEU A 27 23.81 9.19 18.99
N ASP A 28 24.66 10.13 18.57
CA ASP A 28 24.62 11.51 19.02
C ASP A 28 23.45 12.25 18.36
N GLN A 29 22.55 12.78 19.19
CA GLN A 29 21.37 13.55 18.79
C GLN A 29 21.57 15.07 18.96
N GLY A 30 22.78 15.51 19.33
CA GLY A 30 23.13 16.93 19.46
C GLY A 30 23.00 17.46 20.88
N SER A 31 22.36 18.62 21.03
CA SER A 31 22.23 19.37 22.28
C SER A 31 21.14 18.80 23.19
N LEU A 32 21.05 19.29 24.42
CA LEU A 32 20.05 18.85 25.40
C LEU A 32 18.60 19.11 24.95
N LEU A 33 18.39 20.01 23.97
CA LEU A 33 17.07 20.26 23.37
C LEU A 33 16.44 19.00 22.73
N ALA A 34 17.26 18.04 22.28
CA ALA A 34 16.79 16.78 21.72
C ALA A 34 16.23 15.80 22.78
N ALA A 35 16.46 16.04 24.07
CA ALA A 35 16.03 15.15 25.15
C ALA A 35 14.50 14.90 25.14
N GLN A 36 13.71 15.94 24.85
CA GLN A 36 12.25 15.80 24.75
C GLN A 36 11.84 14.79 23.66
N GLU A 37 12.53 14.77 22.52
CA GLU A 37 12.23 13.80 21.45
C GLU A 37 12.65 12.39 21.86
N ILE A 38 13.82 12.25 22.50
CA ILE A 38 14.37 10.98 22.98
C ILE A 38 13.45 10.35 24.05
N GLU A 39 12.96 11.14 25.01
CA GLU A 39 12.04 10.69 26.06
C GLU A 39 10.68 10.25 25.49
N ASN A 40 10.20 10.93 24.45
CA ASN A 40 8.95 10.58 23.79
C ASN A 40 9.06 9.36 22.88
N TYR A 41 10.23 9.08 22.31
CA TYR A 41 10.47 7.99 21.38
C TYR A 41 9.98 6.60 21.86
N PRO A 42 10.34 6.11 23.07
CA PRO A 42 9.89 4.80 23.55
C PRO A 42 8.38 4.71 23.84
N LEU A 43 7.69 5.85 24.00
CA LEU A 43 6.26 5.90 24.28
C LEU A 43 5.40 5.84 23.01
N GLN A 44 5.98 6.07 21.83
CA GLN A 44 5.24 6.13 20.58
C GLN A 44 4.99 4.73 20.00
N LEU A 45 3.71 4.38 19.82
CA LEU A 45 3.31 3.20 19.05
C LEU A 45 2.77 3.60 17.68
N PHE A 46 3.59 3.41 16.65
CA PHE A 46 3.28 3.64 15.23
C PHE A 46 2.49 4.96 14.94
N PRO A 47 2.97 6.13 15.38
CA PRO A 47 2.20 7.38 15.32
C PRO A 47 1.79 7.77 13.90
N MET A 48 2.69 7.58 12.92
CA MET A 48 2.45 7.90 11.51
C MET A 48 1.59 6.87 10.76
N TRP A 49 1.29 5.73 11.37
CA TRP A 49 0.51 4.66 10.74
C TRP A 49 -0.97 4.70 11.09
N LYS A 50 -1.36 5.44 12.14
CA LYS A 50 -2.75 5.52 12.60
C LYS A 50 -3.70 5.91 11.46
N LEU A 51 -3.43 7.02 10.78
CA LEU A 51 -4.26 7.51 9.68
C LEU A 51 -4.29 6.50 8.50
N PRO A 52 -3.17 6.02 7.95
CA PRO A 52 -3.17 4.98 6.92
C PRO A 52 -3.97 3.72 7.28
N ILE A 53 -3.85 3.24 8.52
CA ILE A 53 -4.55 2.03 8.99
C ILE A 53 -6.05 2.29 9.14
N PHE A 54 -6.47 3.38 9.79
CA PHE A 54 -7.89 3.66 9.92
C PHE A 54 -8.56 3.92 8.57
N LEU A 55 -7.87 4.61 7.66
CA LEU A 55 -8.34 4.85 6.32
C LEU A 55 -8.47 3.53 5.53
N SER A 56 -7.47 2.67 5.58
CA SER A 56 -7.52 1.38 4.86
C SER A 56 -8.58 0.45 5.44
N LEU A 57 -8.77 0.42 6.76
CA LEU A 57 -9.86 -0.31 7.41
C LEU A 57 -11.23 0.22 6.99
N GLY A 58 -11.42 1.54 6.96
CA GLY A 58 -12.66 2.15 6.51
C GLY A 58 -12.99 1.82 5.05
N LEU A 59 -12.00 1.93 4.15
CA LEU A 59 -12.15 1.55 2.74
C LEU A 59 -12.44 0.06 2.57
N THR A 60 -11.73 -0.80 3.30
CA THR A 60 -11.92 -2.25 3.25
C THR A 60 -13.32 -2.63 3.71
N ALA A 61 -13.80 -2.05 4.81
CA ALA A 61 -15.15 -2.29 5.33
C ALA A 61 -16.22 -1.82 4.33
N PHE A 62 -16.05 -0.62 3.75
CA PHE A 62 -16.96 -0.10 2.73
C PHE A 62 -17.07 -1.03 1.52
N PHE A 63 -15.94 -1.41 0.92
CA PHE A 63 -15.94 -2.31 -0.23
C PHE A 63 -16.41 -3.72 0.14
N PHE A 64 -16.15 -4.19 1.36
CA PHE A 64 -16.66 -5.47 1.84
C PHE A 64 -18.18 -5.48 1.87
N PHE A 65 -18.83 -4.50 2.50
CA PHE A 65 -20.29 -4.46 2.54
C PHE A 65 -20.89 -4.27 1.15
N TYR A 66 -20.27 -3.46 0.30
CA TYR A 66 -20.68 -3.32 -1.10
C TYR A 66 -20.64 -4.66 -1.85
N SER A 67 -19.52 -5.39 -1.79
CA SER A 67 -19.39 -6.70 -2.44
C SER A 67 -20.25 -7.78 -1.79
N LEU A 68 -20.47 -7.75 -0.48
CA LEU A 68 -21.35 -8.68 0.22
C LEU A 68 -22.79 -8.54 -0.29
N VAL A 69 -23.30 -7.31 -0.38
CA VAL A 69 -24.64 -7.04 -0.90
C VAL A 69 -24.78 -7.53 -2.34
N HIS A 70 -23.82 -7.19 -3.19
CA HIS A 70 -23.88 -7.48 -4.61
C HIS A 70 -23.64 -8.97 -4.95
N ASP A 71 -22.61 -9.60 -4.38
CA ASP A 71 -22.15 -10.92 -4.81
C ASP A 71 -22.74 -12.08 -3.98
N VAL A 72 -23.32 -11.80 -2.80
CA VAL A 72 -23.87 -12.84 -1.91
C VAL A 72 -25.35 -12.60 -1.63
N ILE A 73 -25.73 -11.42 -1.14
CA ILE A 73 -27.12 -11.15 -0.74
C ILE A 73 -28.03 -11.11 -1.97
N TYR A 74 -27.66 -10.38 -3.03
CA TYR A 74 -28.49 -10.26 -4.22
C TYR A 74 -28.79 -11.61 -4.90
N PRO A 75 -27.80 -12.48 -5.21
CA PRO A 75 -28.08 -13.80 -5.79
C PRO A 75 -28.86 -14.73 -4.84
N SER A 76 -28.66 -14.60 -3.53
CA SER A 76 -29.41 -15.38 -2.54
C SER A 76 -30.90 -15.00 -2.54
N VAL A 77 -31.21 -13.69 -2.57
CA VAL A 77 -32.58 -13.19 -2.53
C VAL A 77 -33.32 -13.34 -3.86
N TYR A 78 -32.66 -13.03 -4.99
CA TYR A 78 -33.34 -12.95 -6.29
C TYR A 78 -33.16 -14.20 -7.16
N GLU A 79 -32.06 -14.95 -7.01
CA GLU A 79 -31.77 -16.13 -7.83
C GLU A 79 -31.85 -17.45 -7.05
N ASN A 80 -32.10 -17.40 -5.73
CA ASN A 80 -32.04 -18.56 -4.82
C ASN A 80 -30.72 -19.36 -4.95
N LYS A 81 -29.60 -18.67 -5.18
CA LYS A 81 -28.26 -19.28 -5.26
C LYS A 81 -27.42 -18.91 -4.06
N ASP A 82 -26.79 -19.90 -3.44
CA ASP A 82 -25.85 -19.68 -2.35
C ASP A 82 -24.42 -19.49 -2.87
N TYR A 83 -23.94 -18.24 -2.80
CA TYR A 83 -22.55 -17.88 -3.08
C TYR A 83 -21.79 -17.42 -1.84
N SER A 84 -22.23 -17.79 -0.62
CA SER A 84 -21.58 -17.37 0.63
C SER A 84 -20.09 -17.72 0.69
N PHE A 85 -19.68 -18.81 0.02
CA PHE A 85 -18.27 -19.21 -0.09
C PHE A 85 -17.39 -18.18 -0.84
N PHE A 86 -17.96 -17.20 -1.54
CA PHE A 86 -17.22 -16.08 -2.13
C PHE A 86 -16.53 -15.21 -1.09
N LEU A 87 -17.00 -15.21 0.17
CA LEU A 87 -16.39 -14.48 1.28
C LEU A 87 -14.93 -14.88 1.52
N ALA A 88 -14.55 -16.12 1.22
CA ALA A 88 -13.22 -16.63 1.52
C ALA A 88 -12.12 -16.11 0.57
N ILE A 89 -12.43 -15.94 -0.73
CA ILE A 89 -11.42 -15.59 -1.75
C ILE A 89 -11.96 -14.58 -2.76
N THR A 90 -13.16 -14.77 -3.31
CA THR A 90 -13.68 -13.90 -4.37
C THR A 90 -13.84 -12.46 -3.89
N ILE A 91 -14.48 -12.26 -2.73
CA ILE A 91 -14.73 -10.94 -2.15
C ILE A 91 -13.41 -10.25 -1.75
N PRO A 92 -12.49 -10.89 -1.00
CA PRO A 92 -11.16 -10.33 -0.74
C PRO A 92 -10.42 -9.94 -2.03
N ASN A 93 -10.48 -10.77 -3.08
CA ASN A 93 -9.81 -10.47 -4.36
C ASN A 93 -10.47 -9.33 -5.15
N ARG A 94 -11.66 -8.85 -4.77
CA ARG A 94 -12.23 -7.59 -5.27
C ARG A 94 -11.83 -6.40 -4.42
N ILE A 95 -11.82 -6.56 -3.09
CA ILE A 95 -11.53 -5.48 -2.14
C ILE A 95 -10.07 -5.07 -2.19
N CYS A 96 -9.15 -6.04 -2.23
CA CYS A 96 -7.71 -5.79 -2.22
C CYS A 96 -7.25 -4.85 -3.35
N PRO A 97 -7.54 -5.11 -4.64
CA PRO A 97 -7.10 -4.22 -5.72
C PRO A 97 -7.77 -2.83 -5.64
N MET A 98 -9.06 -2.75 -5.29
CA MET A 98 -9.74 -1.46 -5.13
C MET A 98 -9.11 -0.61 -4.04
N THR A 99 -8.84 -1.21 -2.87
CA THR A 99 -8.20 -0.54 -1.74
C THR A 99 -6.76 -0.13 -2.08
N ALA A 100 -5.99 -1.01 -2.74
CA ALA A 100 -4.65 -0.71 -3.19
C ALA A 100 -4.61 0.50 -4.15
N LEU A 101 -5.48 0.52 -5.16
CA LEU A 101 -5.54 1.61 -6.15
C LEU A 101 -5.97 2.93 -5.52
N VAL A 102 -6.99 2.93 -4.66
CA VAL A 102 -7.44 4.14 -3.96
C VAL A 102 -6.34 4.69 -3.06
N LEU A 103 -5.70 3.83 -2.26
CA LEU A 103 -4.61 4.27 -1.38
C LEU A 103 -3.41 4.78 -2.19
N LEU A 104 -3.06 4.13 -3.29
CA LEU A 104 -2.00 4.60 -4.19
C LEU A 104 -2.34 5.98 -4.78
N ALA A 105 -3.58 6.20 -5.21
CA ALA A 105 -4.02 7.52 -5.67
C ALA A 105 -3.89 8.59 -4.56
N LEU A 106 -4.22 8.24 -3.31
CA LEU A 106 -4.10 9.11 -2.15
C LEU A 106 -2.63 9.39 -1.72
N VAL A 107 -1.65 8.63 -2.21
CA VAL A 107 -0.22 8.96 -2.06
C VAL A 107 0.15 10.18 -2.90
N TYR A 108 -0.36 10.24 -4.14
CA TYR A 108 0.04 11.27 -5.12
C TYR A 108 -0.88 12.50 -5.11
N LEU A 109 -2.14 12.34 -4.72
CA LEU A 109 -3.12 13.43 -4.64
C LEU A 109 -2.67 14.67 -3.83
N PRO A 110 -2.05 14.56 -2.63
CA PRO A 110 -1.67 15.75 -1.88
C PRO A 110 -0.56 16.56 -2.58
N GLY A 111 0.27 15.92 -3.40
CA GLY A 111 1.26 16.62 -4.23
C GLY A 111 0.61 17.51 -5.30
N ILE A 112 -0.46 17.02 -5.92
CA ILE A 112 -1.25 17.78 -6.89
C ILE A 112 -1.95 18.96 -6.20
N LEU A 113 -2.59 18.72 -5.06
CA LEU A 113 -3.25 19.79 -4.28
C LEU A 113 -2.25 20.85 -3.81
N ALA A 114 -1.06 20.43 -3.34
CA ALA A 114 0.02 21.32 -2.96
C ALA A 114 0.45 22.21 -4.14
N ALA A 115 0.58 21.64 -5.34
CA ALA A 115 0.93 22.41 -6.54
C ALA A 115 -0.16 23.45 -6.90
N ILE A 116 -1.44 23.07 -6.84
CA ILE A 116 -2.57 23.99 -7.08
C ILE A 116 -2.55 25.15 -6.06
N ILE A 117 -2.35 24.84 -4.77
CA ILE A 117 -2.30 25.86 -3.72
C ILE A 117 -1.10 26.80 -3.91
N GLN A 118 0.07 26.27 -4.28
CA GLN A 118 1.26 27.09 -4.53
C GLN A 118 1.07 28.03 -5.71
N LEU A 119 0.44 27.56 -6.80
CA LEU A 119 0.10 28.39 -7.96
C LEU A 119 -0.89 29.48 -7.60
N TYR A 120 -1.96 29.14 -6.88
CA TYR A 120 -2.96 30.11 -6.43
C TYR A 120 -2.35 31.20 -5.52
N ARG A 121 -1.43 30.83 -4.63
CA ARG A 121 -0.75 31.78 -3.74
C ARG A 121 0.37 32.59 -4.42
N GLY A 122 0.84 32.15 -5.59
CA GLY A 122 1.98 32.74 -6.28
C GLY A 122 3.33 32.60 -5.55
N THR A 123 3.40 31.77 -4.50
CA THR A 123 4.63 31.56 -3.71
C THR A 123 4.68 30.19 -3.07
N LYS A 124 5.88 29.60 -3.02
CA LYS A 124 6.17 28.35 -2.31
C LYS A 124 6.51 28.54 -0.82
N TYR A 125 6.72 29.77 -0.39
CA TYR A 125 7.21 30.09 0.97
C TYR A 125 6.08 30.21 2.00
N SER A 126 4.82 30.06 1.58
CA SER A 126 3.67 30.06 2.47
C SER A 126 3.41 28.64 3.00
N ARG A 127 3.20 28.52 4.33
CA ARG A 127 2.93 27.25 4.99
C ARG A 127 1.62 26.61 4.49
N PHE A 128 1.64 25.30 4.25
CA PHE A 128 0.42 24.56 3.90
C PHE A 128 -0.57 24.51 5.07
N PRO A 129 -1.88 24.36 4.79
CA PRO A 129 -2.85 24.02 5.84
C PRO A 129 -2.42 22.75 6.59
N ASP A 130 -2.62 22.71 7.90
CA ASP A 130 -2.09 21.63 8.75
C ASP A 130 -2.59 20.23 8.36
N TRP A 131 -3.79 20.11 7.79
CA TRP A 131 -4.32 18.82 7.31
C TRP A 131 -3.52 18.28 6.11
N LEU A 132 -3.10 19.16 5.20
CA LEU A 132 -2.34 18.79 4.01
C LEU A 132 -0.90 18.44 4.38
N ASP A 133 -0.31 19.19 5.33
CA ASP A 133 1.02 18.91 5.85
C ASP A 133 1.07 17.53 6.54
N LYS A 134 0.12 17.24 7.44
CA LYS A 134 -0.01 15.91 8.07
C LYS A 134 -0.18 14.79 7.05
N TRP A 135 -0.97 15.01 6.01
CA TRP A 135 -1.17 14.02 4.94
C TRP A 135 0.11 13.81 4.12
N MET A 136 0.83 14.88 3.77
CA MET A 136 2.10 14.82 3.05
C MET A 136 3.17 14.00 3.78
N LEU A 137 3.18 14.04 5.12
CA LEU A 137 4.07 13.26 5.98
C LEU A 137 3.71 11.76 6.04
N CYS A 138 2.45 11.40 5.79
CA CYS A 138 1.97 10.01 5.84
C CYS A 138 2.03 9.27 4.48
N ARG A 139 2.53 9.91 3.42
CA ARG A 139 2.56 9.35 2.06
C ARG A 139 3.30 8.01 1.97
N LYS A 140 4.44 7.89 2.67
CA LYS A 140 5.22 6.64 2.71
C LYS A 140 4.39 5.50 3.30
N GLN A 141 3.70 5.75 4.41
CA GLN A 141 2.90 4.75 5.10
C GLN A 141 1.68 4.35 4.26
N LEU A 142 0.99 5.31 3.63
CA LEU A 142 -0.09 5.03 2.68
C LEU A 142 0.39 4.15 1.52
N GLY A 143 1.55 4.46 0.93
CA GLY A 143 2.12 3.69 -0.17
C GLY A 143 2.48 2.26 0.23
N LEU A 144 3.04 2.06 1.43
CA LEU A 144 3.36 0.72 1.95
C LEU A 144 2.11 -0.11 2.26
N VAL A 145 1.05 0.49 2.82
CA VAL A 145 -0.24 -0.19 3.03
C VAL A 145 -0.85 -0.57 1.68
N ALA A 146 -0.84 0.35 0.71
CA ALA A 146 -1.32 0.10 -0.64
C ALA A 146 -0.56 -1.06 -1.33
N LEU A 147 0.77 -1.11 -1.18
CA LEU A 147 1.60 -2.20 -1.69
C LEU A 147 1.21 -3.54 -1.06
N ALA A 148 0.95 -3.59 0.25
CA ALA A 148 0.52 -4.82 0.92
C ALA A 148 -0.81 -5.36 0.36
N PHE A 149 -1.79 -4.48 0.11
CA PHE A 149 -3.04 -4.87 -0.55
C PHE A 149 -2.82 -5.33 -2.00
N ALA A 150 -1.92 -4.67 -2.75
CA ALA A 150 -1.56 -5.09 -4.10
C ALA A 150 -0.90 -6.48 -4.11
N THR A 151 -0.02 -6.77 -3.14
CA THR A 151 0.60 -8.09 -2.98
C THR A 151 -0.45 -9.17 -2.65
N LEU A 152 -1.40 -8.88 -1.75
CA LEU A 152 -2.51 -9.80 -1.46
C LEU A 152 -3.36 -10.06 -2.70
N HIS A 153 -3.67 -9.02 -3.48
CA HIS A 153 -4.39 -9.17 -4.75
C HIS A 153 -3.63 -10.05 -5.75
N ALA A 154 -2.31 -9.85 -5.89
CA ALA A 154 -1.48 -10.69 -6.75
C ALA A 154 -1.55 -12.17 -6.32
N ILE A 155 -1.41 -12.45 -5.03
CA ILE A 155 -1.52 -13.82 -4.49
C ILE A 155 -2.90 -14.41 -4.75
N TYR A 156 -3.98 -13.70 -4.40
CA TYR A 156 -5.35 -14.16 -4.63
C TYR A 156 -5.64 -14.44 -6.11
N THR A 157 -5.07 -13.63 -7.01
CA THR A 157 -5.23 -13.79 -8.45
C THR A 157 -4.47 -15.01 -8.98
N LEU A 158 -3.23 -15.24 -8.52
CA LEU A 158 -2.41 -16.38 -8.94
C LEU A 158 -3.01 -17.72 -8.51
N VAL A 159 -3.75 -17.77 -7.39
CA VAL A 159 -4.39 -19.01 -6.91
C VAL A 159 -5.76 -19.29 -7.57
N ILE A 160 -6.29 -18.40 -8.42
CA ILE A 160 -7.59 -18.57 -9.10
C ILE A 160 -7.74 -19.96 -9.78
N PRO A 161 -6.78 -20.45 -10.58
CA PRO A 161 -6.94 -21.73 -11.29
C PRO A 161 -7.00 -22.97 -10.39
N ILE A 162 -6.59 -22.85 -9.13
CA ILE A 162 -6.58 -23.95 -8.16
C ILE A 162 -7.94 -24.09 -7.47
N ARG A 163 -8.74 -23.02 -7.44
CA ARG A 163 -10.03 -22.98 -6.73
C ARG A 163 -11.05 -23.94 -7.33
N TYR A 164 -11.73 -24.68 -6.46
CA TYR A 164 -12.79 -25.63 -6.86
C TYR A 164 -13.85 -24.97 -7.76
N TYR A 165 -14.41 -23.83 -7.35
CA TYR A 165 -15.47 -23.15 -8.10
C TYR A 165 -15.05 -22.79 -9.54
N VAL A 166 -13.80 -22.37 -9.74
CA VAL A 166 -13.28 -22.02 -11.08
C VAL A 166 -13.15 -23.27 -11.94
N ARG A 167 -12.56 -24.34 -11.39
CA ARG A 167 -12.42 -25.63 -12.08
C ARG A 167 -13.77 -26.24 -12.45
N TRP A 168 -14.71 -26.23 -11.50
CA TRP A 168 -16.08 -26.71 -11.71
C TRP A 168 -16.76 -25.91 -12.83
N ARG A 169 -16.68 -24.57 -12.79
CA ARG A 169 -17.30 -23.69 -13.80
C ARG A 169 -16.71 -23.92 -15.20
N THR A 170 -15.38 -24.02 -15.32
CA THR A 170 -14.74 -24.32 -16.60
C THR A 170 -15.15 -25.69 -17.13
N GLY A 171 -15.19 -26.71 -16.25
CA GLY A 171 -15.64 -28.06 -16.60
C GLY A 171 -17.08 -28.08 -17.08
N ASP A 172 -17.99 -27.44 -16.36
CA ASP A 172 -19.41 -27.32 -16.73
C ASP A 172 -19.60 -26.63 -18.09
N GLN A 173 -18.83 -25.56 -18.36
CA GLN A 173 -18.84 -24.88 -19.65
C GLN A 173 -18.33 -25.77 -20.79
N THR A 174 -17.27 -26.54 -20.58
CA THR A 174 -16.74 -27.47 -21.59
C THR A 174 -17.71 -28.62 -21.87
N ILE A 175 -18.27 -29.24 -20.82
CA ILE A 175 -19.25 -30.32 -20.93
C ILE A 175 -20.51 -29.82 -21.65
N SER A 176 -21.03 -28.65 -21.28
CA SER A 176 -22.20 -28.04 -21.90
C SER A 176 -21.98 -27.75 -23.39
N GLN A 177 -20.79 -27.31 -23.81
CA GLN A 177 -20.47 -27.11 -25.23
C GLN A 177 -20.45 -28.43 -26.00
N ALA A 178 -19.84 -29.46 -25.43
CA ALA A 178 -19.76 -30.79 -26.03
C ALA A 178 -21.16 -31.42 -26.20
N LEU A 179 -22.00 -31.40 -25.16
CA LEU A 179 -23.35 -31.97 -25.20
C LEU A 179 -24.28 -31.24 -26.18
N ASN A 180 -24.08 -29.93 -26.37
CA ASN A 180 -24.88 -29.14 -27.30
C ASN A 180 -24.31 -29.08 -28.72
N ASN A 181 -23.21 -29.79 -29.03
CA ASN A 181 -22.49 -29.71 -30.32
C ASN A 181 -22.20 -28.26 -30.76
N LYS A 182 -21.83 -27.40 -29.80
CA LYS A 182 -21.51 -25.99 -30.06
C LYS A 182 -20.01 -25.77 -29.97
N THR A 183 -19.44 -25.11 -30.97
CA THR A 183 -18.04 -24.67 -30.97
C THR A 183 -18.02 -23.14 -30.94
N ILE A 184 -17.46 -22.57 -29.87
CA ILE A 184 -17.27 -21.12 -29.76
C ILE A 184 -15.95 -20.78 -30.47
N PRO A 185 -15.95 -19.99 -31.55
CA PRO A 185 -14.71 -19.59 -32.22
C PRO A 185 -13.87 -18.71 -31.29
N PHE A 186 -12.55 -18.77 -31.45
CA PHE A 186 -11.64 -17.91 -30.69
C PHE A 186 -11.87 -16.45 -31.07
N ASP A 187 -12.17 -15.63 -30.06
CA ASP A 187 -12.33 -14.20 -30.23
C ASP A 187 -11.00 -13.48 -29.96
N ASN A 188 -10.36 -13.03 -31.05
CA ASN A 188 -9.12 -12.27 -30.99
C ASN A 188 -9.22 -11.02 -30.12
N THR A 189 -10.37 -10.34 -30.09
CA THR A 189 -10.56 -9.13 -29.29
C THR A 189 -10.47 -9.46 -27.80
N ASN A 190 -11.15 -10.52 -27.36
CA ASN A 190 -11.06 -10.98 -25.97
C ASN A 190 -9.67 -11.51 -25.61
N GLY A 191 -8.97 -12.16 -26.55
CA GLY A 191 -7.57 -12.55 -26.38
C GLY A 191 -6.67 -11.34 -26.08
N TRP A 192 -6.72 -10.31 -26.92
CA TRP A 192 -5.95 -9.07 -26.72
C TRP A 192 -6.28 -8.36 -25.42
N LEU A 193 -7.56 -8.21 -25.09
CA LEU A 193 -7.98 -7.55 -23.85
C LEU A 193 -7.45 -8.31 -22.63
N SER A 194 -7.60 -9.64 -22.64
CA SER A 194 -7.19 -10.50 -21.53
C SER A 194 -5.69 -10.41 -21.25
N ASP A 195 -4.88 -10.53 -22.30
CA ASP A 195 -3.43 -10.51 -22.15
C ASP A 195 -2.92 -9.10 -21.83
N SER A 196 -3.55 -8.05 -22.38
CA SER A 196 -3.13 -6.67 -22.15
C SER A 196 -3.32 -6.23 -20.70
N TYR A 197 -4.49 -6.47 -20.09
CA TYR A 197 -4.69 -6.04 -18.70
C TYR A 197 -3.78 -6.81 -17.74
N LEU A 198 -3.51 -8.09 -18.04
CA LEU A 198 -2.61 -8.92 -17.23
C LEU A 198 -1.17 -8.42 -17.33
N ALA A 199 -0.68 -8.15 -18.54
CA ALA A 199 0.66 -7.62 -18.76
C ALA A 199 0.86 -6.26 -18.07
N LEU A 200 -0.12 -5.35 -18.18
CA LEU A 200 -0.08 -4.05 -17.50
C LEU A 200 -0.15 -4.20 -15.97
N GLY A 201 -0.94 -5.15 -15.46
CA GLY A 201 -0.98 -5.46 -14.04
C GLY A 201 0.36 -5.97 -13.49
N ILE A 202 1.04 -6.85 -14.24
CA ILE A 202 2.37 -7.37 -13.89
C ILE A 202 3.40 -6.24 -13.88
N LEU A 203 3.45 -5.42 -14.93
CA LEU A 203 4.38 -4.29 -15.02
C LEU A 203 4.13 -3.27 -13.90
N GLY A 204 2.86 -2.91 -13.68
CA GLY A 204 2.47 -1.98 -12.62
C GLY A 204 2.84 -2.49 -11.24
N PHE A 205 2.60 -3.77 -10.95
CA PHE A 205 2.99 -4.39 -9.69
C PHE A 205 4.51 -4.45 -9.50
N PHE A 206 5.26 -4.77 -10.55
CA PHE A 206 6.73 -4.76 -10.51
C PHE A 206 7.28 -3.38 -10.12
N LEU A 207 6.79 -2.31 -10.76
CA LEU A 207 7.18 -0.94 -10.41
C LEU A 207 6.73 -0.57 -9.00
N PHE A 208 5.57 -1.05 -8.55
CA PHE A 208 5.10 -0.81 -7.19
C PHE A 208 6.01 -1.50 -6.14
N VAL A 209 6.48 -2.71 -6.40
CA VAL A 209 7.47 -3.38 -5.55
C VAL A 209 8.79 -2.58 -5.51
N LEU A 210 9.24 -2.03 -6.63
CA LEU A 210 10.43 -1.19 -6.70
C LEU A 210 10.30 0.08 -5.81
N LEU A 211 9.12 0.71 -5.78
CA LEU A 211 8.81 1.81 -4.85
C LEU A 211 8.90 1.36 -3.37
N GLY A 212 8.44 0.13 -3.08
CA GLY A 212 8.56 -0.47 -1.75
C GLY A 212 10.01 -0.71 -1.33
N ILE A 213 10.83 -1.26 -2.23
CA ILE A 213 12.26 -1.52 -1.98
C ILE A 213 13.00 -0.21 -1.68
N THR A 214 12.76 0.83 -2.48
CA THR A 214 13.38 2.15 -2.27
C THR A 214 12.87 2.88 -1.03
N SER A 215 11.78 2.41 -0.41
CA SER A 215 11.27 2.92 0.87
C SER A 215 12.00 2.36 2.09
N LEU A 216 12.81 1.31 1.94
CA LEU A 216 13.63 0.76 3.02
C LEU A 216 14.71 1.77 3.44
N PRO A 217 14.92 2.04 4.74
CA PRO A 217 15.93 3.01 5.20
C PRO A 217 17.34 2.70 4.69
N SER A 218 17.72 1.42 4.60
CA SER A 218 19.02 0.99 4.07
C SER A 218 19.24 1.34 2.60
N VAL A 219 18.17 1.35 1.79
CA VAL A 219 18.24 1.73 0.38
C VAL A 219 18.12 3.25 0.25
N SER A 220 17.15 3.85 0.92
CA SER A 220 16.90 5.30 0.87
C SER A 220 18.10 6.13 1.35
N ASN A 221 18.90 5.63 2.29
CA ASN A 221 20.11 6.31 2.76
C ASN A 221 21.30 6.20 1.80
N ASN A 222 21.25 5.25 0.85
CA ASN A 222 22.31 5.01 -0.14
C ASN A 222 22.03 5.68 -1.50
N VAL A 223 20.88 6.35 -1.64
CA VAL A 223 20.42 6.93 -2.90
C VAL A 223 20.36 8.45 -2.74
N ASN A 224 20.86 9.19 -3.72
CA ASN A 224 20.80 10.65 -3.66
C ASN A 224 19.38 11.17 -3.91
N TRP A 225 19.12 12.44 -3.57
CA TRP A 225 17.77 13.02 -3.71
C TRP A 225 17.24 13.01 -5.15
N ARG A 226 18.11 13.10 -6.18
CA ARG A 226 17.67 13.08 -7.58
C ARG A 226 17.19 11.70 -8.00
N GLU A 227 17.93 10.67 -7.63
CA GLU A 227 17.58 9.25 -7.86
C GLU A 227 16.34 8.86 -7.07
N PHE A 228 16.25 9.23 -5.79
CA PHE A 228 15.08 8.97 -4.96
C PHE A 228 13.82 9.61 -5.57
N ARG A 229 13.92 10.88 -5.99
CA ARG A 229 12.81 11.57 -6.66
C ARG A 229 12.47 10.96 -8.01
N PHE A 230 13.45 10.46 -8.77
CA PHE A 230 13.19 9.75 -10.02
C PHE A 230 12.32 8.52 -9.76
N VAL A 231 12.70 7.67 -8.81
CA VAL A 231 11.94 6.44 -8.53
C VAL A 231 10.58 6.73 -7.89
N GLN A 232 10.49 7.67 -6.95
CA GLN A 232 9.28 7.88 -6.16
C GLN A 232 8.22 8.79 -6.81
N VAL A 233 8.59 9.56 -7.83
CA VAL A 233 7.72 10.59 -8.43
C VAL A 233 7.53 10.44 -9.94
N ARG A 234 8.49 9.86 -10.67
CA ARG A 234 8.41 9.69 -12.13
C ARG A 234 8.10 8.24 -12.47
#